data_AF-A0A9D6WVW9-F1
#
_entry.id   AF-A0A9D6WVW9-F1
#
_cell.length_a   1.000
_cell.length_b   1.000
_cell.length_c   1.000
_cell.angle_alpha   90.00
_cell.angle_beta   90.00
_cell.angle_gamma   90.00
#
_symmetry.space_group_name_H-M   'P 1'
#
loop_
_entity.id
_entity.type
_entity.pdbx_description
1 polymer ?
#
loop_
_entity_poly.entity_id
_entity_poly.type
_entity_poly.pdbx_seq_one_letter_code
_entity_poly.pdbx_strand_id
1 'polypeptide(L)'
;MSIVRGETGARQCRIGCGACCIAPSISSPIPGMPNGKPAGVRCVQLTDDNRCKIFDHPERPRVCVNLQPAAEMCGDNAAHAHAWLERLEQMTRP
;
A
#
# COMPACT_ATOMS: atom_id res chain seq x y z
N MET A 1 -32.19 -6.51 13.23
CA MET A 1 -31.16 -7.26 13.98
C MET A 1 -30.84 -8.51 13.17
N SER A 2 -29.92 -8.39 12.20
CA SER A 2 -29.52 -9.51 11.35
C SER A 2 -28.01 -9.46 11.17
N ILE A 3 -27.35 -10.19 12.07
CA ILE A 3 -26.15 -11.00 11.84
C ILE A 3 -24.93 -10.27 11.25
N VAL A 4 -24.10 -9.74 12.14
CA VAL A 4 -22.66 -9.62 11.92
C VAL A 4 -22.07 -11.01 11.67
N ARG A 5 -21.64 -11.26 10.43
CA ARG A 5 -20.65 -12.29 10.10
C ARG A 5 -19.53 -11.60 9.31
N GLY A 6 -18.52 -11.14 10.04
CA GLY A 6 -17.23 -10.78 9.47
C GLY A 6 -16.39 -12.04 9.33
N GLU A 7 -15.95 -12.32 8.10
CA GLU A 7 -15.02 -13.35 7.61
C GLU A 7 -14.97 -13.11 6.08
N THR A 8 -13.90 -12.70 5.38
CA THR A 8 -12.48 -13.05 5.44
C THR A 8 -11.65 -11.89 4.85
N GLY A 9 -10.55 -11.52 5.50
CA GLY A 9 -9.71 -10.33 5.26
C GLY A 9 -8.97 -10.18 3.92
N ALA A 10 -9.50 -10.70 2.80
CA ALA A 10 -8.95 -10.47 1.46
C ALA A 10 -9.82 -9.47 0.69
N ARG A 11 -9.36 -8.22 0.58
CA ARG A 11 -9.97 -7.18 -0.27
C ARG A 11 -9.21 -7.13 -1.60
N GLN A 12 -9.80 -6.65 -2.71
CA GLN A 12 -9.02 -6.39 -3.94
C GLN A 12 -8.34 -5.02 -3.85
N CYS A 13 -7.14 -4.87 -4.44
CA CYS A 13 -6.47 -3.58 -4.48
C CYS A 13 -7.33 -2.57 -5.27
N ARG A 14 -7.65 -1.43 -4.66
CA ARG A 14 -8.42 -0.37 -5.32
C ARG A 14 -7.51 0.41 -6.27
N ILE A 15 -7.76 0.27 -7.57
CA ILE A 15 -7.11 1.06 -8.62
C ILE A 15 -7.34 2.56 -8.35
N GLY A 16 -6.27 3.36 -8.48
CA GLY A 16 -6.30 4.79 -8.19
C GLY A 16 -6.05 5.16 -6.72
N CYS A 17 -5.86 4.19 -5.82
CA CYS A 17 -5.65 4.46 -4.38
C CYS A 17 -4.25 5.03 -4.08
N GLY A 18 -3.19 4.40 -4.59
CA GLY A 18 -1.80 4.83 -4.39
C GLY A 18 -1.24 4.74 -2.96
N ALA A 19 -2.03 4.42 -1.93
CA ALA A 19 -1.64 4.52 -0.53
C ALA A 19 -0.38 3.72 -0.17
N CYS A 20 -0.31 2.42 -0.51
CA CYS A 20 0.88 1.60 -0.26
C CYS A 20 2.12 2.05 -1.04
N CYS A 21 1.95 2.79 -2.13
CA CYS A 21 3.05 3.32 -2.94
C CYS A 21 3.54 4.70 -2.46
N ILE A 22 2.85 5.34 -1.51
CA ILE A 22 3.16 6.69 -1.02
C ILE A 22 3.45 6.65 0.47
N ALA A 23 2.51 6.16 1.29
CA ALA A 23 2.52 6.33 2.73
C ALA A 23 3.68 5.61 3.46
N PRO A 24 3.85 4.27 3.37
CA PRO A 24 4.82 3.56 4.20
C PRO A 24 6.25 3.77 3.71
N SER A 25 7.23 3.66 4.60
CA SER A 25 8.62 3.48 4.18
C SER A 25 8.85 2.05 3.68
N ILE A 26 9.76 1.90 2.72
CA ILE A 26 10.19 0.63 2.16
C ILE A 26 11.71 0.64 2.16
N SER A 27 12.34 -0.22 2.96
CA SER A 27 13.80 -0.31 3.05
C SER A 27 14.43 -1.20 1.98
N SER A 28 13.63 -2.08 1.35
CA SER A 28 14.11 -2.95 0.28
C SER A 28 14.13 -2.25 -1.09
N PRO A 29 15.01 -2.65 -2.02
CA PRO A 29 15.11 -2.03 -3.33
C PRO A 29 13.81 -2.10 -4.13
N ILE A 30 13.53 -1.03 -4.88
CA ILE A 30 12.46 -0.95 -5.88
C ILE A 30 13.15 -0.65 -7.23
N PRO A 31 12.69 -1.18 -8.37
CA PRO A 31 13.22 -0.78 -9.67
C PRO A 31 13.15 0.75 -9.84
N GLY A 32 14.31 1.41 -10.00
CA GLY A 32 14.44 2.88 -10.02
C GLY A 32 14.61 3.57 -8.67
N MET A 33 14.57 2.84 -7.55
CA MET A 33 14.88 3.32 -6.18
C MET A 33 15.71 2.27 -5.42
N PRO A 34 17.04 2.20 -5.65
CA PRO A 34 17.88 1.12 -5.10
C PRO A 34 17.97 1.11 -3.57
N ASN A 35 17.84 2.29 -2.93
CA ASN A 35 17.86 2.43 -1.47
C ASN A 35 16.45 2.33 -0.84
N GLY A 36 15.47 1.84 -1.60
CA GLY A 36 14.07 1.82 -1.19
C GLY A 36 13.39 3.19 -1.30
N LYS A 37 12.30 3.37 -0.55
CA LYS A 37 11.41 4.53 -0.61
C LYS A 37 11.14 5.07 0.80
N PRO A 38 11.45 6.34 1.09
CA PRO A 38 11.05 6.94 2.36
C PRO A 38 9.52 7.00 2.52
N ALA A 39 9.06 7.09 3.77
CA ALA A 39 7.64 7.32 4.08
C ALA A 39 7.16 8.65 3.48
N GLY A 40 5.93 8.68 2.99
CA GLY A 40 5.33 9.85 2.32
C GLY A 40 5.90 10.20 0.94
N VAL A 41 7.02 9.58 0.52
CA VAL A 41 7.59 9.80 -0.81
C VAL A 41 6.85 8.93 -1.84
N ARG A 42 6.49 9.54 -2.97
CA ARG A 42 5.84 8.87 -4.09
C ARG A 42 6.80 7.89 -4.77
N CYS A 43 6.39 6.62 -4.89
CA CYS A 43 7.16 5.60 -5.60
C CYS A 43 7.33 5.95 -7.09
N VAL A 44 8.53 5.73 -7.65
CA VAL A 44 8.84 5.96 -9.10
C VAL A 44 7.95 5.12 -10.03
N GLN A 45 7.43 4.00 -9.52
CA GLN A 45 6.54 3.09 -10.24
C GLN A 45 5.07 3.52 -10.19
N LEU A 46 4.73 4.59 -9.47
CA LEU A 46 3.35 5.09 -9.40
C LEU A 46 3.10 6.10 -10.52
N THR A 47 2.18 5.77 -11.44
CA THR A 47 1.70 6.68 -12.50
C THR A 47 0.91 7.85 -11.92
N ASP A 48 0.65 8.90 -12.69
CA ASP A 48 -0.10 10.08 -12.23
C ASP A 48 -1.54 9.76 -11.80
N ASP A 49 -2.16 8.74 -12.39
CA ASP A 49 -3.48 8.21 -12.02
C ASP A 49 -3.43 7.18 -10.87
N ASN A 50 -2.33 7.14 -10.10
CA ASN A 50 -2.13 6.29 -8.93
C ASN A 50 -2.25 4.77 -9.21
N ARG A 51 -1.69 4.32 -10.34
CA ARG A 51 -1.52 2.90 -10.68
C ARG A 51 -0.05 2.50 -10.58
N CYS A 52 0.23 1.30 -10.08
CA CYS A 52 1.59 0.78 -10.08
C CYS A 52 1.92 0.21 -11.46
N LYS A 53 2.94 0.76 -12.14
CA LYS A 53 3.41 0.35 -13.48
C LYS A 53 3.80 -1.13 -13.53
N ILE A 54 4.27 -1.66 -12.40
CA ILE A 54 4.76 -3.04 -12.26
C ILE A 54 3.84 -3.89 -11.37
N PHE A 55 2.54 -3.59 -11.25
CA PHE A 55 1.65 -4.32 -10.33
C PHE A 55 1.62 -5.84 -10.58
N ASP A 56 1.54 -6.24 -11.84
CA ASP A 56 1.45 -7.65 -12.28
C ASP A 56 2.76 -8.16 -12.90
N HIS A 57 3.86 -7.45 -12.65
CA HIS A 57 5.16 -7.73 -13.22
C HIS A 57 6.06 -8.50 -12.24
N PRO A 58 6.93 -9.40 -12.74
CA PRO A 58 7.87 -10.14 -11.90
C PRO A 58 8.91 -9.24 -11.21
N GLU A 59 9.16 -8.03 -11.74
CA GLU A 59 10.04 -7.06 -11.10
C GLU A 59 9.43 -6.40 -9.85
N ARG A 60 8.15 -6.66 -9.54
CA ARG A 60 7.48 -6.12 -8.35
C ARG A 60 8.17 -6.62 -7.08
N PRO A 61 8.69 -5.72 -6.22
CA PRO A 61 9.39 -6.14 -5.01
C PRO A 61 8.53 -7.02 -4.12
N ARG A 62 9.14 -8.06 -3.50
CA ARG A 62 8.44 -9.00 -2.60
C ARG A 62 7.65 -8.31 -1.49
N VAL A 63 8.16 -7.20 -0.94
CA VAL A 63 7.44 -6.42 0.09
C VAL A 63 6.11 -5.89 -0.45
N CYS A 64 6.08 -5.40 -1.70
CA CYS A 64 4.88 -4.90 -2.35
C CYS A 64 3.90 -6.02 -2.71
N VAL A 65 4.40 -7.24 -3.00
CA VAL A 65 3.58 -8.43 -3.26
C VAL A 65 2.99 -8.98 -1.96
N ASN A 66 3.78 -9.01 -0.89
CA ASN A 66 3.37 -9.53 0.41
C ASN A 66 2.39 -8.61 1.15
N LEU A 67 2.39 -7.32 0.85
CA LEU A 67 1.42 -6.37 1.39
C LEU A 67 0.05 -6.58 0.74
N GLN A 68 -0.76 -7.43 1.34
CA GLN A 68 -2.09 -7.76 0.86
C GLN A 68 -3.12 -6.71 1.32
N PRO A 69 -4.02 -6.24 0.42
CA PRO A 69 -5.16 -5.41 0.78
C PRO A 69 -6.05 -6.05 1.86
N ALA A 70 -6.25 -5.33 2.96
CA ALA A 70 -7.08 -5.72 4.09
C ALA A 70 -8.18 -4.68 4.36
N ALA A 71 -9.30 -5.09 4.98
CA ALA A 71 -10.42 -4.21 5.23
C ALA A 71 -10.04 -2.99 6.11
N GLU A 72 -9.33 -3.26 7.21
CA GLU A 72 -8.87 -2.25 8.17
C GLU A 72 -7.90 -1.25 7.54
N MET A 73 -6.93 -1.76 6.77
CA MET A 73 -5.96 -0.93 6.06
C MET A 73 -6.63 -0.09 4.98
N CYS A 74 -7.45 -0.69 4.11
CA CYS A 74 -7.91 0.01 2.91
C CYS A 74 -9.11 0.92 3.14
N GLY A 75 -9.93 0.66 4.17
CA GLY A 75 -11.18 1.38 4.45
C GLY A 75 -12.08 1.55 3.23
N ASP A 76 -12.90 2.59 3.23
CA ASP A 76 -13.86 2.82 2.14
C ASP A 76 -13.30 3.74 1.04
N ASN A 77 -12.24 4.50 1.33
CA ASN A 77 -11.65 5.45 0.40
C ASN A 77 -10.12 5.54 0.52
N ALA A 78 -9.48 6.22 -0.45
CA ALA A 78 -8.03 6.34 -0.48
C ALA A 78 -7.48 7.09 0.74
N ALA A 79 -8.16 8.15 1.18
CA ALA A 79 -7.74 8.96 2.34
C ALA A 79 -7.64 8.11 3.62
N HIS A 80 -8.58 7.19 3.86
CA HIS A 80 -8.49 6.21 4.95
C HIS A 80 -7.23 5.36 4.82
N ALA A 81 -6.98 4.81 3.63
CA ALA A 81 -5.82 3.94 3.42
C ALA A 81 -4.48 4.65 3.64
N HIS A 82 -4.38 5.90 3.22
CA HIS A 82 -3.21 6.75 3.52
C HIS A 82 -3.07 6.97 5.01
N ALA A 83 -4.11 7.48 5.68
CA ALA A 83 -4.08 7.78 7.11
C ALA A 83 -3.75 6.54 7.98
N TRP A 84 -4.28 5.37 7.60
CA TRP A 84 -3.99 4.12 8.31
C TRP A 84 -2.52 3.72 8.18
N LEU A 85 -1.96 3.76 6.97
CA LEU A 85 -0.56 3.39 6.72
C LEU A 85 0.41 4.39 7.34
N GLU A 86 0.10 5.69 7.27
CA GLU A 86 0.87 6.74 7.93
C GLU A 86 0.87 6.58 9.45
N ARG A 87 -0.28 6.23 10.04
CA ARG A 87 -0.36 5.94 11.48
C ARG A 87 0.53 4.78 11.87
N LEU A 88 0.49 3.67 11.12
CA LEU A 88 1.35 2.52 11.39
C LEU A 88 2.83 2.89 11.28
N GLU A 89 3.21 3.59 10.22
CA GLU A 89 4.57 4.07 10.01
C GLU A 89 5.05 4.86 11.22
N GLN A 90 4.23 5.78 11.74
CA GLN A 90 4.54 6.58 12.94
C GLN A 90 4.68 5.74 14.20
N MET A 91 3.83 4.72 14.37
CA MET A 91 3.85 3.83 15.53
C MET A 91 5.05 2.87 15.53
N THR A 92 5.62 2.59 14.36
CA THR A 92 6.75 1.66 14.21
C THR A 92 8.08 2.36 13.91
N ARG A 93 8.16 3.69 14.09
CA ARG A 93 9.43 4.41 13.94
C ARG A 93 10.43 3.90 14.99
N PRO A 94 11.68 3.57 14.60
CA PRO A 94 12.74 3.24 15.54
C PRO A 94 13.04 4.37 16.52
#